data_AF-A0A3D0DPI8-F1
#
_entry.id   AF-A0A3D0DPI8-F1
#
_cell.length_a   1.000
_cell.length_b   1.000
_cell.length_c   1.000
_cell.angle_alpha   90.00
_cell.angle_beta   90.00
_cell.angle_gamma   90.00
#
_symmetry.space_group_name_H-M   'P 1'
#
loop_
_entity.id
_entity.type
_entity.pdbx_description
1 polymer ?
#
loop_
_entity_poly.entity_id
_entity_poly.type
_entity_poly.pdbx_seq_one_letter_code
_entity_poly.pdbx_strand_id
1 'polypeptide(L)'
;MNHLEAQSYIMPFIDGKIPVKKQSDFVLHMCNCKKCHEELEIYYTLMVGMRQLDNNQELSTDFNRDLENELNKLKVKANNKKRLSLSLFSIVFIFMIMIGAISYTGGLARVYLFEQNTKKEQQGQYYFRDSLKDKLCIETTDRVYSSEQIQKADVISDFDRIRAYNRMKNDMNKILEIGEELRNAEVTTD
;
A
#
# COMPACT_ATOMS: atom_id res chain seq x y z
N MET A 1 19.15 36.42 -21.41
CA MET A 1 20.49 36.85 -21.88
C MET A 1 20.38 38.31 -22.28
N ASN A 2 21.42 39.12 -22.08
CA ASN A 2 21.41 40.55 -22.47
C ASN A 2 21.93 40.71 -23.91
N HIS A 3 21.64 41.84 -24.58
CA HIS A 3 22.09 42.09 -25.97
C HIS A 3 23.61 41.97 -26.17
N LEU A 4 24.41 42.57 -25.29
CA LEU A 4 25.88 42.50 -25.36
C LEU A 4 26.41 41.07 -25.21
N GLU A 5 25.82 40.33 -24.28
CA GLU A 5 26.15 38.92 -24.07
C GLU A 5 25.76 38.11 -25.33
N ALA A 6 24.59 38.37 -25.91
CA ALA A 6 24.13 37.77 -27.16
C ALA A 6 25.12 37.96 -28.30
N GLN A 7 25.56 39.20 -28.51
CA GLN A 7 26.48 39.56 -29.58
C GLN A 7 27.82 38.83 -29.45
N SER A 8 28.34 38.70 -28.22
CA SER A 8 29.60 37.96 -27.97
C SER A 8 29.54 36.48 -28.35
N TYR A 9 28.33 35.89 -28.39
CA TYR A 9 28.12 34.49 -28.74
C TYR A 9 27.76 34.24 -30.21
N ILE A 10 27.68 35.28 -31.06
CA ILE A 10 27.36 35.11 -32.50
C ILE A 10 28.43 34.28 -33.20
N MET A 11 29.71 34.62 -33.07
CA MET A 11 30.78 33.83 -33.71
C MET A 11 30.87 32.41 -33.13
N PRO A 12 30.83 32.21 -31.79
CA PRO A 12 30.70 30.88 -31.20
C PRO A 12 29.49 30.07 -31.70
N PHE A 13 28.37 30.71 -32.04
CA PHE A 13 27.20 30.04 -32.61
C PHE A 13 27.51 29.47 -33.99
N ILE A 14 28.04 30.31 -34.88
CA ILE A 14 28.42 29.96 -36.26
C ILE A 14 29.49 28.86 -36.28
N ASP A 15 30.35 28.82 -35.26
CA ASP A 15 31.36 27.78 -35.08
C ASP A 15 30.82 26.49 -34.43
N GLY A 16 29.58 26.47 -33.94
CA GLY A 16 29.03 25.36 -33.16
C GLY A 16 29.66 25.17 -31.78
N LYS A 17 30.32 26.21 -31.23
CA LYS A 17 31.09 26.20 -29.98
C LYS A 17 30.39 26.84 -28.78
N ILE A 18 29.08 27.13 -28.88
CA ILE A 18 28.35 27.69 -27.74
C ILE A 18 28.25 26.67 -26.58
N PRO A 19 28.56 27.08 -25.33
CA PRO A 19 28.36 26.23 -24.17
C PRO A 19 26.91 25.78 -24.01
N VAL A 20 26.69 24.48 -23.78
CA VAL A 20 25.35 23.87 -23.66
C VAL A 20 24.45 24.58 -22.63
N LYS A 21 25.03 25.12 -21.56
CA LYS A 21 24.29 25.86 -20.51
C LYS A 21 23.71 27.19 -21.01
N LYS A 22 24.34 27.83 -21.98
CA LYS A 22 23.98 29.15 -22.54
C LYS A 22 23.27 29.05 -23.88
N GLN A 23 23.35 27.90 -24.55
CA GLN A 23 22.74 27.66 -25.87
C GLN A 23 21.24 27.91 -25.90
N SER A 24 20.48 27.47 -24.88
CA SER A 24 19.03 27.71 -24.83
C SER A 24 18.70 29.19 -24.74
N ASP A 25 19.46 29.93 -23.94
CA ASP A 25 19.22 31.34 -23.66
C ASP A 25 19.62 32.20 -24.86
N PHE A 26 20.68 31.80 -25.56
CA PHE A 26 21.09 32.38 -26.83
C PHE A 26 20.00 32.24 -27.89
N VAL A 27 19.56 31.01 -28.16
CA VAL A 27 18.54 30.74 -29.18
C VAL A 27 17.23 31.46 -28.88
N LEU A 28 16.79 31.44 -27.62
CA LEU A 28 15.56 32.15 -27.21
C LEU A 28 15.68 33.66 -27.43
N HIS A 29 16.83 34.26 -27.11
CA HIS A 29 17.07 35.68 -27.34
C HIS A 29 17.07 36.01 -28.83
N MET A 30 17.74 35.21 -29.66
CA MET A 30 17.80 35.43 -31.10
C MET A 30 16.43 35.28 -31.77
N CYS A 31 15.58 34.35 -31.31
CA CYS A 31 14.22 34.25 -31.84
C CYS A 31 13.28 35.41 -31.42
N ASN A 32 13.52 36.02 -30.24
CA ASN A 32 12.60 37.01 -29.67
C ASN A 32 13.04 38.46 -29.91
N CYS A 33 14.34 38.69 -30.14
CA CYS A 33 14.91 40.02 -30.32
C CYS A 33 15.25 40.27 -31.79
N LYS A 34 14.43 41.09 -32.46
CA LYS A 34 14.61 41.44 -33.87
C LYS A 34 16.00 41.98 -34.20
N LYS A 35 16.51 42.94 -33.39
CA LYS A 35 17.82 43.56 -33.62
C LYS A 35 18.96 42.53 -33.59
N CYS A 36 18.98 41.66 -32.59
CA CYS A 36 20.03 40.65 -32.47
C CYS A 36 19.88 39.54 -33.53
N HIS A 37 18.64 39.25 -33.96
CA HIS A 37 18.39 38.32 -35.06
C HIS A 37 18.97 38.84 -36.39
N GLU A 38 18.70 40.10 -36.72
CA GLU A 38 19.23 40.75 -37.94
C GLU A 38 20.77 40.76 -37.93
N GLU A 39 21.38 41.08 -36.79
CA GLU A 39 22.85 41.00 -36.64
C GLU A 39 23.36 39.57 -36.88
N LEU A 40 22.74 38.57 -36.24
CA LEU A 40 23.09 37.17 -36.42
C LEU A 40 22.97 36.73 -37.88
N GLU A 41 21.91 37.13 -38.58
CA GLU A 41 21.67 36.80 -39.98
C GLU A 41 22.76 37.34 -40.91
N ILE A 42 23.20 38.58 -40.69
CA ILE A 42 24.29 39.19 -41.45
C ILE A 42 25.60 38.40 -41.24
N TYR A 43 25.96 38.11 -39.99
CA TYR A 43 27.17 37.36 -39.69
C TYR A 43 27.10 35.92 -40.21
N TYR A 44 25.94 35.27 -40.10
CA TYR A 44 25.73 33.91 -40.58
C TYR A 44 25.92 33.85 -42.11
N THR A 45 25.23 34.74 -42.84
CA THR A 45 25.32 34.80 -44.30
C THR A 45 26.75 35.07 -44.77
N LEU A 46 27.46 36.00 -44.13
CA LEU A 46 28.85 36.33 -44.48
C LEU A 46 29.80 35.15 -44.22
N MET A 47 29.80 34.62 -43.00
CA MET A 47 30.79 33.62 -42.58
C MET A 47 30.50 32.25 -43.19
N VAL A 48 29.24 31.83 -43.23
CA VAL A 48 28.85 30.55 -43.84
C VAL A 48 28.96 30.64 -45.36
N GLY A 49 28.61 31.77 -45.96
CA GLY A 49 28.80 32.02 -47.39
C GLY A 49 30.27 31.93 -47.80
N MET A 50 31.18 32.56 -47.05
CA MET A 50 32.63 32.43 -47.28
C MET A 50 33.11 30.98 -47.16
N ARG A 51 32.67 30.24 -46.13
CA ARG A 51 33.03 28.82 -45.97
C ARG A 51 32.53 27.94 -47.11
N GLN A 52 31.32 28.19 -47.62
CA GLN A 52 30.78 27.42 -48.73
C GLN A 52 31.59 27.67 -50.01
N LEU A 53 31.99 28.92 -50.26
CA LEU A 53 32.87 29.30 -51.37
C LEU A 53 34.25 28.64 -51.24
N ASP A 54 34.89 28.74 -50.07
CA ASP A 54 36.23 28.17 -49.83
C ASP A 54 36.25 26.65 -49.99
N ASN A 55 35.15 25.97 -49.63
CA ASN A 55 35.04 24.51 -49.69
C ASN A 55 34.49 23.99 -51.03
N ASN A 56 34.29 24.85 -52.05
CA ASN A 56 33.63 24.51 -53.32
C ASN A 56 32.27 23.80 -53.14
N GLN A 57 31.53 24.15 -52.08
CA GLN A 57 30.19 23.64 -51.84
C GLN A 57 29.18 24.43 -52.66
N GLU A 58 28.05 23.80 -52.98
CA GLU A 58 26.93 24.51 -53.60
C GLU A 58 26.46 25.63 -52.67
N LEU A 59 26.50 26.87 -53.16
CA LEU A 59 26.13 28.04 -52.37
C LEU A 59 24.65 27.94 -52.01
N SER A 60 24.34 28.01 -50.72
CA SER A 60 22.97 28.02 -50.24
C SER A 60 22.20 29.16 -50.91
N THR A 61 21.08 28.84 -51.55
CA THR A 61 20.20 29.85 -52.17
C THR A 61 19.48 30.70 -51.12
N ASP A 62 19.26 30.16 -49.91
CA ASP A 62 18.49 30.79 -48.83
C ASP A 62 19.17 30.62 -47.46
N PHE A 63 20.17 31.44 -47.17
CA PHE A 63 20.89 31.43 -45.88
C PHE A 63 19.98 31.71 -44.68
N ASN A 64 18.95 32.53 -44.86
CA ASN A 64 17.98 32.85 -43.80
C ASN A 64 17.21 31.58 -43.36
N ARG A 65 16.71 30.79 -44.32
CA ARG A 65 15.98 29.56 -44.02
C ARG A 65 16.86 28.53 -43.30
N ASP A 66 18.13 28.45 -43.70
CA ASP A 66 19.10 27.55 -43.06
C ASP A 66 19.36 27.96 -41.60
N LEU A 67 19.57 29.26 -41.36
CA LEU A 67 19.70 29.82 -40.01
C LEU A 67 18.45 29.55 -39.14
N GLU A 68 17.25 29.79 -39.67
CA GLU A 68 16.00 29.52 -38.95
C GLU A 68 15.87 28.04 -38.59
N ASN A 69 16.25 27.14 -39.49
CA ASN A 69 16.23 25.70 -39.23
C ASN A 69 17.21 25.31 -38.13
N GLU A 70 18.44 25.83 -38.16
CA GLU A 70 19.45 25.66 -37.11
C GLU A 70 18.93 26.14 -35.74
N LEU A 71 18.38 27.35 -35.68
CA LEU A 71 17.79 27.92 -34.45
C LEU A 71 16.63 27.07 -33.93
N ASN A 72 15.71 26.66 -34.81
CA ASN A 72 14.57 25.82 -34.45
C ASN A 72 14.99 24.43 -33.95
N LYS A 73 15.97 23.80 -34.59
CA LYS A 73 16.52 22.51 -34.17
C LYS A 73 17.11 22.58 -32.77
N LEU A 74 17.88 23.64 -32.48
CA LEU A 74 18.46 23.85 -31.15
C LEU A 74 17.39 24.17 -30.10
N LYS A 75 16.36 24.95 -30.46
CA LYS A 75 15.20 25.24 -29.60
C LYS A 75 14.46 23.97 -29.19
N VAL A 76 14.17 23.08 -30.15
CA VAL A 76 13.51 21.79 -29.90
C VAL A 76 14.39 20.90 -29.02
N LYS A 77 15.69 20.80 -29.31
CA LYS A 77 16.63 20.00 -28.50
C LYS A 77 16.70 20.49 -27.06
N ALA A 78 16.75 21.81 -26.85
CA ALA A 78 16.74 22.42 -25.52
C ALA A 78 15.44 22.12 -24.77
N ASN A 79 14.29 22.19 -25.44
CA ASN A 79 13.00 21.94 -24.82
C ASN A 79 12.80 20.45 -24.47
N ASN A 80 13.20 19.54 -25.36
CA ASN A 80 13.12 18.10 -25.12
C ASN A 80 13.96 17.68 -23.90
N LYS A 81 15.14 18.26 -23.70
CA LYS A 81 15.97 17.98 -22.52
C LYS A 81 15.30 18.42 -21.22
N LYS A 82 14.65 19.58 -21.19
CA LYS A 82 13.89 20.08 -20.02
C LYS A 82 12.68 19.19 -19.72
N ARG A 83 11.97 18.74 -20.76
CA ARG A 83 10.80 17.86 -20.62
C ARG A 83 11.20 16.49 -20.07
N LEU A 84 12.31 15.92 -20.52
CA LEU A 84 12.83 14.63 -20.03
C LEU A 84 13.25 14.70 -18.55
N SER A 85 13.94 15.76 -18.12
CA SER A 85 14.35 15.90 -16.72
C SER A 85 13.16 16.09 -15.77
N LEU A 86 12.16 16.86 -16.17
CA LEU A 86 10.93 17.06 -15.37
C LEU A 86 10.10 15.78 -15.29
N SER A 87 10.05 15.00 -16.37
CA SER A 87 9.34 13.73 -16.40
C SER A 87 9.92 12.70 -15.41
N LEU A 88 11.24 12.65 -15.25
CA LEU A 88 11.89 11.72 -14.32
C LEU A 88 11.60 12.08 -12.85
N PHE A 89 11.68 13.37 -12.50
CA PHE A 89 11.36 13.81 -11.14
C PHE A 89 9.90 13.53 -10.76
N SER A 90 8.98 13.76 -11.70
CA SER A 90 7.55 13.47 -11.50
C SER A 90 7.29 11.99 -11.21
N ILE A 91 7.93 11.08 -11.95
CA ILE A 91 7.79 9.63 -11.75
C ILE A 91 8.28 9.21 -10.36
N VAL A 92 9.43 9.72 -9.92
CA VAL A 92 9.99 9.41 -8.59
C VAL A 92 9.06 9.91 -7.48
N PHE A 93 8.50 11.11 -7.62
CA PHE A 93 7.57 11.66 -6.65
C PHE A 93 6.29 10.83 -6.49
N ILE A 94 5.72 10.38 -7.62
CA ILE A 94 4.56 9.49 -7.61
C ILE A 94 4.89 8.17 -6.91
N PHE A 95 6.07 7.59 -7.17
CA PHE A 95 6.49 6.35 -6.54
C PHE A 95 6.62 6.49 -5.01
N MET A 96 7.17 7.60 -4.53
CA MET A 96 7.28 7.88 -3.09
C MET A 96 5.90 8.00 -2.41
N ILE A 97 4.94 8.65 -3.07
CA ILE A 97 3.55 8.73 -2.57
C ILE A 97 2.93 7.34 -2.48
N MET A 98 3.13 6.49 -3.49
CA MET A 98 2.59 5.14 -3.51
C MET A 98 3.17 4.28 -2.37
N ILE A 99 4.49 4.35 -2.13
CA ILE A 99 5.13 3.66 -1.00
C ILE A 99 4.56 4.16 0.34
N GLY A 100 4.38 5.47 0.49
CA GLY A 100 3.78 6.07 1.68
C GLY A 100 2.37 5.54 1.94
N ALA A 101 1.53 5.48 0.90
CA ALA A 101 0.17 4.96 1.00
C ALA A 101 0.14 3.46 1.38
N ILE A 102 1.02 2.64 0.78
CA ILE A 102 1.12 1.21 1.13
C ILE A 102 1.58 1.03 2.58
N SER A 103 2.56 1.82 3.02
CA SER A 103 3.08 1.74 4.39
C SER A 103 2.02 2.16 5.42
N TYR A 104 1.28 3.23 5.12
CA TYR A 104 0.20 3.72 5.99
C TYR A 104 -0.94 2.70 6.13
N THR A 105 -1.39 2.10 5.02
CA THR A 105 -2.44 1.07 5.06
C THR A 105 -1.98 -0.18 5.82
N GLY A 106 -0.73 -0.60 5.66
CA GLY A 106 -0.13 -1.67 6.44
C GLY A 106 -0.08 -1.38 7.94
N GLY A 107 0.27 -0.15 8.33
CA GLY A 107 0.26 0.31 9.72
C GLY A 107 -1.14 0.26 10.34
N LEU A 108 -2.14 0.79 9.63
CA LEU A 108 -3.54 0.73 10.07
C LEU A 108 -4.03 -0.72 10.25
N ALA A 109 -3.68 -1.62 9.32
CA ALA A 109 -4.05 -3.03 9.44
C ALA A 109 -3.46 -3.68 10.70
N ARG A 110 -2.22 -3.35 11.06
CA ARG A 110 -1.59 -3.84 12.31
C ARG A 110 -2.32 -3.35 13.55
N VAL A 111 -2.67 -2.06 13.60
CA VAL A 111 -3.43 -1.48 14.72
C VAL A 111 -4.82 -2.12 14.81
N TYR A 112 -5.52 -2.24 13.67
CA TYR A 112 -6.83 -2.87 13.61
C TYR A 112 -6.80 -4.32 14.11
N LEU A 113 -5.81 -5.12 13.68
CA LEU A 113 -5.65 -6.50 14.13
C LEU A 113 -5.32 -6.58 15.63
N PHE A 114 -4.48 -5.67 16.14
CA PHE A 114 -4.18 -5.60 17.57
C PHE A 114 -5.45 -5.31 18.39
N GLU A 115 -6.25 -4.32 17.99
CA GLU A 115 -7.53 -4.03 18.65
C GLU A 115 -8.51 -5.20 18.57
N GLN A 116 -8.54 -5.91 17.44
CA GLN A 116 -9.43 -7.05 17.29
C GLN A 116 -8.98 -8.22 18.18
N ASN A 117 -7.68 -8.46 18.29
CA ASN A 117 -7.13 -9.55 19.12
C ASN A 117 -7.33 -9.26 20.60
N THR A 118 -7.05 -8.04 21.05
CA THR A 118 -7.31 -7.62 22.44
C THR A 118 -8.79 -7.70 22.80
N LYS A 119 -9.69 -7.29 21.89
CA LYS A 119 -11.15 -7.49 22.09
C LYS A 119 -11.50 -8.97 22.23
N LYS A 120 -10.95 -9.85 21.39
CA LYS A 120 -11.18 -11.31 21.49
C LYS A 120 -10.67 -11.88 22.81
N GLU A 121 -9.51 -11.45 23.30
CA GLU A 121 -8.96 -11.91 24.58
C GLU A 121 -9.80 -11.44 25.78
N GLN A 122 -10.40 -10.26 25.68
CA GLN A 122 -11.32 -9.73 26.72
C GLN A 122 -12.71 -10.36 26.67
N GLN A 123 -13.08 -11.06 25.59
CA GLN A 123 -14.35 -11.77 25.49
C GLN A 123 -14.29 -13.03 26.36
N GLY A 124 -15.00 -13.00 27.50
CA GLY A 124 -15.20 -14.18 28.34
C GLY A 124 -15.97 -15.29 27.61
N GLN A 125 -15.94 -16.52 28.14
CA GLN A 125 -16.53 -17.70 27.48
C GLN A 125 -18.03 -17.55 27.12
N TYR A 126 -18.73 -16.64 27.80
CA TYR A 126 -20.17 -16.37 27.62
C TYR A 126 -20.49 -15.06 26.88
N TYR A 127 -19.49 -14.37 26.33
CA TYR A 127 -19.64 -13.05 25.69
C TYR A 127 -20.74 -13.01 24.61
N PHE A 128 -20.80 -14.01 23.73
CA PHE A 128 -21.79 -14.06 22.66
C PHE A 128 -23.20 -14.29 23.17
N ARG A 129 -23.35 -15.13 24.20
CA ARG A 129 -24.63 -15.33 24.88
C ARG A 129 -25.10 -14.01 25.46
N ASP A 130 -24.28 -13.34 26.27
CA ASP A 130 -24.68 -12.13 26.99
C ASP A 130 -24.93 -10.94 26.06
N SER A 131 -24.12 -10.80 25.00
CA SER A 131 -24.20 -9.64 24.10
C SER A 131 -25.26 -9.76 23.02
N LEU A 132 -25.63 -10.99 22.62
CA LEU A 132 -26.50 -11.23 21.48
C LEU A 132 -27.79 -11.98 21.85
N LYS A 133 -28.02 -12.26 23.14
CA LYS A 133 -29.21 -12.97 23.65
C LYS A 133 -30.51 -12.47 23.05
N ASP A 134 -30.68 -11.15 23.01
CA ASP A 134 -31.93 -10.51 22.59
C ASP A 134 -32.08 -10.44 21.06
N LYS A 135 -31.02 -10.78 20.31
CA LYS A 135 -30.97 -10.67 18.84
C LYS A 135 -30.92 -12.01 18.12
N LEU A 136 -30.60 -13.12 18.79
CA LEU A 136 -30.65 -14.44 18.18
C LEU A 136 -32.05 -15.05 18.32
N CYS A 137 -32.73 -15.25 17.20
CA CYS A 137 -33.99 -16.01 17.12
C CYS A 137 -33.76 -17.54 17.12
N ILE A 138 -32.63 -18.02 17.64
CA ILE A 138 -32.27 -19.44 17.73
C ILE A 138 -32.57 -19.90 19.16
N GLU A 139 -33.08 -21.13 19.28
CA GLU A 139 -33.50 -21.77 20.53
C GLU A 139 -32.48 -21.57 21.66
N THR A 140 -33.02 -21.18 22.81
CA THR A 140 -32.48 -20.24 23.82
C THR A 140 -31.37 -20.79 24.74
N THR A 141 -30.73 -21.89 24.35
CA THR A 141 -29.75 -22.58 25.21
C THR A 141 -28.35 -22.60 24.60
N ASP A 142 -27.45 -21.88 25.26
CA ASP A 142 -26.02 -21.96 25.00
C ASP A 142 -25.52 -23.35 25.42
N ARG A 143 -25.19 -24.20 24.44
CA ARG A 143 -24.77 -25.59 24.65
C ARG A 143 -23.55 -25.70 25.55
N VAL A 144 -22.66 -24.70 25.55
CA VAL A 144 -21.46 -24.69 26.41
C VAL A 144 -21.89 -24.47 27.86
N TYR A 145 -22.68 -23.42 28.13
CA TYR A 145 -23.21 -23.15 29.46
C TYR A 145 -24.05 -24.31 30.01
N SER A 146 -24.94 -24.87 29.17
CA SER A 146 -25.76 -26.02 29.55
C SER A 146 -24.92 -27.25 29.86
N SER A 147 -23.86 -27.51 29.09
CA SER A 147 -22.96 -28.65 29.37
C SER A 147 -22.19 -28.50 30.69
N GLU A 148 -21.77 -27.28 31.06
CA GLU A 148 -21.06 -27.04 32.31
C GLU A 148 -21.99 -27.21 33.53
N GLN A 149 -23.26 -26.81 33.41
CA GLN A 149 -24.26 -27.05 34.46
C GLN A 149 -24.55 -28.54 34.66
N ILE A 150 -24.64 -29.30 33.57
CA ILE A 150 -24.83 -30.76 33.63
C ILE A 150 -23.62 -31.41 34.32
N GLN A 151 -22.40 -31.04 33.96
CA GLN A 151 -21.20 -31.57 34.61
C GLN A 151 -21.13 -31.25 36.11
N LYS A 152 -21.51 -30.04 36.53
CA LYS A 152 -21.56 -29.66 37.95
C LYS A 152 -22.62 -30.44 38.73
N ALA A 153 -23.76 -30.74 38.11
CA ALA A 153 -24.83 -31.51 38.73
C ALA A 153 -24.43 -33.00 38.95
N ASP A 154 -23.56 -33.53 38.10
CA ASP A 154 -23.14 -34.95 38.14
C ASP A 154 -21.92 -35.21 39.05
N VAL A 155 -21.37 -34.19 39.73
CA VAL A 155 -20.30 -34.39 40.71
C VAL A 155 -20.89 -34.93 42.01
N ILE A 156 -21.11 -36.25 42.03
CA ILE A 156 -21.50 -36.98 43.24
C ILE A 156 -20.33 -36.94 44.23
N SER A 157 -20.52 -36.28 45.37
CA SER A 157 -19.53 -36.24 46.45
C SER A 157 -19.19 -37.65 46.93
N ASP A 158 -17.95 -37.88 47.35
CA ASP A 158 -17.53 -39.17 47.94
C ASP A 158 -18.43 -39.56 49.12
N PHE A 159 -18.94 -38.58 49.87
CA PHE A 159 -19.92 -38.80 50.94
C PHE A 159 -21.28 -39.29 50.43
N ASP A 160 -21.74 -38.81 49.28
CA ASP A 160 -22.99 -39.27 48.67
C ASP A 160 -22.85 -40.71 48.16
N ARG A 161 -21.66 -41.08 47.65
CA ARG A 161 -21.34 -42.47 47.29
C ARG A 161 -21.36 -43.40 48.51
N ILE A 162 -20.74 -42.98 49.62
CA ILE A 162 -20.76 -43.75 50.88
C ILE A 162 -22.19 -43.91 51.39
N ARG A 163 -23.01 -42.85 51.34
CA ARG A 163 -24.42 -42.90 51.75
C ARG A 163 -25.22 -43.87 50.88
N ALA A 164 -25.01 -43.86 49.57
CA ALA A 164 -25.67 -44.78 48.64
C ALA A 164 -25.27 -46.24 48.92
N TYR A 165 -23.99 -46.51 49.15
CA TYR A 165 -23.51 -47.85 49.51
C TYR A 165 -24.14 -48.36 50.82
N ASN A 166 -24.18 -47.52 51.86
CA ASN A 166 -24.78 -47.90 53.13
C ASN A 166 -26.29 -48.16 53.01
N ARG A 167 -26.99 -47.39 52.17
CA ARG A 167 -28.41 -47.63 51.87
C ARG A 167 -28.60 -48.99 51.20
N MET A 168 -27.84 -49.28 50.14
CA MET A 168 -27.89 -50.58 49.46
C MET A 168 -27.58 -51.75 50.40
N LYS A 169 -26.59 -51.59 51.28
CA LYS A 169 -26.24 -52.60 52.28
C LYS A 169 -27.39 -52.88 53.25
N ASN A 170 -28.07 -51.84 53.72
CA ASN A 170 -29.24 -51.99 54.59
C ASN A 170 -30.40 -52.66 53.86
N ASP A 171 -30.65 -52.31 52.61
CA ASP A 171 -31.71 -52.92 51.81
C ASP A 171 -31.43 -54.41 51.55
N MET A 172 -30.16 -54.76 51.27
CA MET A 172 -29.72 -56.16 51.16
C MET A 172 -29.95 -56.93 52.46
N ASN A 173 -29.61 -56.34 53.61
CA ASN A 173 -29.84 -56.98 54.90
C ASN A 173 -31.33 -57.23 55.16
N LYS A 174 -32.20 -56.27 54.82
CA LYS A 174 -33.67 -56.45 54.91
C LYS A 174 -34.16 -57.57 54.02
N ILE A 175 -33.64 -57.69 52.80
CA ILE A 175 -34.01 -58.78 51.89
C ILE A 175 -33.58 -60.13 52.47
N LEU A 176 -32.39 -60.20 53.06
CA LEU A 176 -31.93 -61.42 53.74
C LEU A 176 -32.84 -61.76 54.92
N GLU A 177 -33.17 -60.79 55.77
CA GLU A 177 -34.09 -60.96 56.91
C GLU A 177 -35.45 -61.49 56.47
N ILE A 178 -36.06 -60.87 55.45
CA ILE A 178 -37.33 -61.35 54.86
C ILE A 178 -37.18 -62.78 54.31
N GLY A 179 -36.06 -63.09 53.67
CA GLY A 179 -35.77 -64.45 53.19
C GLY A 179 -35.66 -65.48 54.32
N GLU A 180 -35.07 -65.11 55.46
CA GLU A 180 -35.00 -65.98 56.64
C GLU A 180 -36.37 -66.16 57.30
N GLU A 181 -37.18 -65.10 57.37
CA GLU A 181 -38.57 -65.18 57.86
C GLU A 181 -39.41 -66.13 57.00
N LEU A 182 -39.31 -66.03 55.67
CA LEU A 182 -40.01 -66.93 54.75
C LEU A 182 -39.55 -68.39 54.92
N ARG A 183 -38.24 -68.65 54.99
CA ARG A 183 -37.69 -69.99 55.23
C ARG A 183 -38.19 -70.59 56.55
N ASN A 184 -38.20 -69.79 57.63
CA ASN A 184 -38.63 -70.27 58.93
C ASN A 184 -40.15 -70.57 58.97
N ALA A 185 -40.96 -69.79 58.25
CA ALA A 185 -42.39 -70.05 58.10
C ALA A 185 -42.66 -71.39 57.38
N GLU A 186 -41.85 -71.72 56.37
CA GLU A 186 -41.97 -72.96 55.57
C GLU A 186 -41.60 -74.23 56.39
N VAL A 187 -40.64 -74.13 57.32
CA VAL A 187 -40.23 -75.24 58.21
C VAL A 187 -41.24 -75.52 59.32
N THR A 188 -42.09 -74.55 59.67
CA THR A 188 -43.14 -74.72 60.71
C THR A 188 -44.46 -75.29 60.18
N THR A 189 -44.57 -75.50 58.87
CA THR A 189 -45.79 -76.01 58.21
C THR A 189 -45.75 -77.51 57.85
N ASP A 190 -44.66 -78.21 58.19
CA ASP A 190 -44.54 -79.68 58.19
C ASP A 190 -44.59 -80.25 59.62
#